data_AF-A0A450ZEC5-F1
#
_entry.id   AF-A0A450ZEC5-F1
#
_cell.length_a   1.000
_cell.length_b   1.000
_cell.length_c   1.000
_cell.angle_alpha   90.00
_cell.angle_beta   90.00
_cell.angle_gamma   90.00
#
_symmetry.space_group_name_H-M   'P 1'
#
loop_
_entity.id
_entity.type
_entity.pdbx_description
1 polymer ?
#
loop_
_entity_poly.entity_id
_entity_poly.type
_entity_poly.pdbx_seq_one_letter_code
_entity_poly.pdbx_strand_id
1 'polypeptide(L)'
;MPAANQQLTLDDISQHVRTHIGEWLAEQSLAKPPAVYEIELRERMIRVEEELKNQRELMKQGFDLMEKRFEIMSKENNRRFEAMDKRFEIMTEENNRRFEIMDKRFESMRRENEKYFEIVNKRFNDMNKRFDDVNKRFEEMNENFKILGQRIDRFVVWSFGGTIGMGSLVIAAIKLL
;
A
#
# COMPACT_ATOMS: atom_id res chain seq x y z
N MET A 1 -19.93 78.06 90.83
CA MET A 1 -19.86 77.81 89.37
C MET A 1 -20.80 78.78 88.68
N PRO A 2 -20.36 79.44 87.60
CA PRO A 2 -20.87 79.00 86.30
C PRO A 2 -19.74 78.85 85.27
N ALA A 3 -19.77 77.75 84.51
CA ALA A 3 -18.94 77.58 83.32
C ALA A 3 -19.43 78.60 82.29
N ALA A 4 -18.65 79.64 82.05
CA ALA A 4 -18.90 80.60 81.00
C ALA A 4 -18.77 79.87 79.66
N ASN A 5 -19.90 79.70 78.99
CA ASN A 5 -19.97 79.21 77.63
C ASN A 5 -19.30 80.26 76.73
N GLN A 6 -18.00 80.09 76.45
CA GLN A 6 -17.23 81.00 75.61
C GLN A 6 -17.78 80.90 74.19
N GLN A 7 -18.46 81.97 73.78
CA GLN A 7 -19.05 82.09 72.47
C GLN A 7 -17.91 82.23 71.47
N LEU A 8 -17.55 81.13 70.79
CA LEU A 8 -16.51 81.15 69.76
C LEU A 8 -16.84 82.24 68.75
N THR A 9 -15.92 83.18 68.60
CA THR A 9 -16.13 84.27 67.64
C THR A 9 -15.89 83.75 66.23
N LEU A 10 -16.49 84.41 65.24
CA LEU A 10 -16.30 84.06 63.84
C LEU A 10 -14.82 84.15 63.42
N ASP A 11 -14.06 85.01 64.12
CA ASP A 11 -12.64 85.23 63.90
C ASP A 11 -11.80 84.04 64.40
N ASP A 12 -12.14 83.47 65.57
CA ASP A 12 -11.49 82.27 66.10
C ASP A 12 -11.65 81.07 65.14
N ILE A 13 -12.84 80.92 64.56
CA ILE A 13 -13.12 79.86 63.57
C ILE A 13 -12.35 80.13 62.28
N SER A 14 -12.36 81.37 61.78
CA SER A 14 -11.62 81.77 60.56
C SER A 14 -10.12 81.53 60.71
N GLN A 15 -9.55 81.86 61.87
CA GLN A 15 -8.14 81.67 62.16
C GLN A 15 -7.80 80.19 62.28
N HIS A 16 -8.62 79.41 63.00
CA HIS A 16 -8.42 77.96 63.11
C HIS A 16 -8.48 77.26 61.74
N VAL A 17 -9.47 77.59 60.91
CA VAL A 17 -9.58 77.06 59.54
C VAL A 17 -8.37 77.48 58.71
N ARG A 18 -7.95 78.75 58.72
CA ARG A 18 -6.77 79.19 57.95
C ARG A 18 -5.49 78.51 58.38
N THR A 19 -5.32 78.22 59.67
CA THR A 19 -4.14 77.54 60.20
C THR A 19 -4.11 76.06 59.80
N HIS A 20 -5.25 75.38 59.76
CA HIS A 20 -5.31 73.92 59.56
C HIS A 20 -5.75 73.50 58.16
N ILE A 21 -6.29 74.40 57.32
CA ILE A 21 -6.80 74.05 55.97
C ILE A 21 -5.71 73.52 55.05
N GLY A 22 -4.47 73.97 55.18
CA GLY A 22 -3.35 73.43 54.40
C GLY A 22 -3.02 71.98 54.76
N GLU A 23 -3.13 71.64 56.04
CA GLU A 23 -2.90 70.30 56.57
C GLU A 23 -4.07 69.37 56.23
N TRP A 24 -5.32 69.82 56.43
CA TRP A 24 -6.52 69.08 56.05
C TRP A 24 -6.61 68.82 54.56
N LEU A 25 -6.22 69.78 53.71
CA LEU A 25 -6.17 69.58 52.26
C LEU A 25 -5.06 68.61 51.86
N ALA A 26 -3.93 68.57 52.59
CA ALA A 26 -2.87 67.60 52.34
C ALA A 26 -3.22 66.19 52.81
N GLU A 27 -3.95 66.07 53.93
CA GLU A 27 -4.45 64.80 54.47
C GLU A 27 -5.62 64.23 53.65
N GLN A 28 -6.51 65.10 53.15
CA GLN A 28 -7.65 64.71 52.33
C GLN A 28 -7.27 64.52 50.85
N SER A 29 -6.19 65.17 50.40
CA SER A 29 -5.52 64.86 49.14
C SER A 29 -4.83 63.50 49.27
N LEU A 30 -5.58 62.43 48.95
CA LEU A 30 -5.02 61.10 48.68
C LEU A 30 -3.93 61.10 47.59
N ALA A 31 -3.71 62.22 46.90
CA ALA A 31 -2.62 62.44 45.98
C ALA A 31 -1.42 63.11 46.67
N LYS A 32 -0.29 62.40 46.69
CA LYS A 32 1.04 62.97 46.98
C LYS A 32 1.27 64.26 46.14
N PRO A 33 2.14 65.19 46.57
CA PRO A 33 2.37 66.46 45.87
C PRO A 33 2.56 66.25 44.35
N PRO A 34 2.03 67.12 43.46
CA PRO A 34 2.03 66.89 42.01
C PRO A 34 3.38 66.49 41.40
N ALA A 35 4.47 67.05 41.91
CA ALA A 35 5.83 66.72 41.49
C ALA A 35 6.24 65.27 41.81
N VAL A 36 5.78 64.71 42.94
CA VAL A 36 6.07 63.33 43.36
C VAL A 36 5.35 62.33 42.44
N TYR A 37 4.13 62.65 42.01
CA TYR A 37 3.38 61.83 41.07
C TYR A 37 4.02 61.80 39.67
N GLU A 38 4.52 62.94 39.18
CA GLU A 38 5.22 63.00 37.90
C GLU A 38 6.53 62.20 37.91
N ILE A 39 7.27 62.22 39.03
CA ILE A 39 8.49 61.43 39.21
C ILE A 39 8.17 59.93 39.20
N GLU A 40 7.15 59.47 39.94
CA GLU A 40 6.74 58.06 39.96
C GLU A 40 6.28 57.56 38.58
N LEU A 41 5.56 58.40 37.82
CA LEU A 41 5.14 58.06 36.46
C LEU A 41 6.33 57.94 35.49
N ARG A 42 7.30 58.86 35.57
CA ARG A 42 8.53 58.78 34.77
C ARG A 42 9.33 57.53 35.12
N GLU A 43 9.45 57.18 36.39
CA GLU A 43 10.13 55.97 36.82
C GLU A 43 9.40 54.70 36.33
N ARG A 44 8.07 54.66 36.38
CA ARG A 44 7.27 53.58 35.78
C ARG A 44 7.46 53.51 34.27
N MET A 45 7.53 54.64 33.58
CA MET A 45 7.77 54.70 32.14
C MET A 45 9.16 54.15 31.77
N ILE A 46 10.20 54.54 32.51
CA ILE A 46 11.56 54.02 32.34
C ILE A 46 11.59 52.50 32.54
N ARG A 47 10.97 51.98 33.61
CA ARG A 47 10.86 50.52 33.85
C ARG A 47 10.16 49.79 32.71
N VAL A 48 9.09 50.37 32.16
CA VAL A 48 8.37 49.79 31.02
C VAL A 48 9.22 49.82 29.75
N GLU A 49 9.94 50.91 29.48
CA GLU A 49 10.85 51.01 28.33
C GLU A 49 12.00 50.02 28.43
N GLU A 50 12.58 49.83 29.63
CA GLU A 50 13.60 48.81 29.89
C GLU A 50 13.04 47.40 29.68
N GLU A 51 11.84 47.11 30.20
CA GLU A 51 11.20 45.80 30.00
C GLU A 51 10.87 45.55 28.52
N LEU A 52 10.38 46.54 27.78
CA LEU A 52 10.13 46.43 26.34
C LEU A 52 11.43 46.20 25.55
N LYS A 53 12.53 46.86 25.95
CA LYS A 53 13.85 46.63 25.36
C LYS A 53 14.34 45.21 25.64
N ASN A 54 14.18 44.74 26.87
CA ASN A 54 14.52 43.37 27.27
C ASN A 54 13.69 42.33 26.49
N GLN A 55 12.39 42.53 26.38
CA GLN A 55 11.50 41.67 25.57
C GLN A 55 11.90 41.65 24.10
N ARG A 56 12.23 42.80 23.50
CA ARG A 56 12.70 42.86 22.11
C ARG A 56 13.99 42.07 21.93
N GLU A 57 14.91 42.14 22.88
CA GLU A 57 16.16 41.38 22.82
C GLU A 57 15.92 39.88 22.96
N LEU A 58 15.07 39.46 23.91
CA LEU A 58 14.66 38.05 24.06
C LEU A 58 13.97 37.52 22.80
N MET A 59 13.11 38.32 22.17
CA MET A 59 12.47 37.97 20.90
C MET A 59 13.51 37.78 19.79
N LYS A 60 14.48 38.69 19.68
CA LYS A 60 15.57 38.57 18.69
C LYS A 60 16.37 37.28 18.89
N GLN A 61 16.76 36.98 20.13
CA GLN A 61 17.45 35.73 20.45
C GLN A 61 16.60 34.49 20.13
N GLY A 62 15.29 34.56 20.40
CA GLY A 62 14.34 33.52 20.03
C GLY A 62 14.28 33.28 18.52
N PHE A 63 14.26 34.36 17.72
CA PHE A 63 14.30 34.26 16.26
C PHE A 63 15.63 33.71 15.75
N ASP A 64 16.77 34.17 16.28
CA ASP A 64 18.09 33.66 15.90
C ASP A 64 18.23 32.16 16.20
N LEU A 65 17.68 31.69 17.33
CA LEU A 65 17.66 30.27 17.66
C LEU A 65 16.73 29.48 16.74
N MET A 66 15.57 30.04 16.39
CA MET A 66 14.63 29.44 15.46
C MET A 66 15.23 29.31 14.07
N GLU A 67 15.91 30.34 13.57
CA GLU A 67 16.58 30.33 12.27
C GLU A 67 17.66 29.25 12.20
N LYS A 68 18.50 29.14 13.25
CA LYS A 68 19.48 28.05 13.36
C LYS A 68 18.83 26.66 13.35
N ARG A 69 17.74 26.48 14.10
CA ARG A 69 17.00 25.19 14.11
C ARG A 69 16.39 24.90 12.74
N PHE A 70 15.85 25.90 12.08
CA PHE A 70 15.27 25.77 10.75
C PHE A 70 16.34 25.40 9.71
N GLU A 71 17.51 26.04 9.76
CA GLU A 71 18.63 25.72 8.87
C GLU A 71 19.11 24.27 9.07
N ILE A 72 19.27 23.83 10.33
CA ILE A 72 19.64 22.44 10.65
C ILE A 72 18.59 21.47 10.12
N MET A 73 17.31 21.74 10.39
CA MET A 73 16.20 20.90 9.96
C MET A 73 16.11 20.82 8.43
N SER A 74 16.30 21.94 7.74
CA SER A 74 16.31 22.01 6.28
C SER A 74 17.46 21.18 5.69
N LYS A 75 18.68 21.32 6.23
CA LYS A 75 19.84 20.51 5.80
C LYS A 75 19.62 19.01 6.04
N GLU A 76 19.07 18.64 7.19
CA GLU A 76 18.76 17.24 7.51
C GLU A 76 17.67 16.69 6.57
N ASN A 77 16.61 17.45 6.30
CA ASN A 77 15.60 17.06 5.34
C ASN A 77 16.19 16.87 3.94
N ASN A 78 17.02 17.80 3.47
CA ASN A 78 17.64 17.69 2.15
C ASN A 78 18.50 16.42 2.04
N ARG A 79 19.29 16.11 3.08
CA ARG A 79 20.08 14.87 3.14
C ARG A 79 19.20 13.62 3.12
N ARG A 80 18.06 13.64 3.82
CA ARG A 80 17.11 12.52 3.82
C ARG A 80 16.49 12.33 2.44
N PHE A 81 16.10 13.41 1.77
CA PHE A 81 15.59 13.35 0.40
C PHE A 81 16.63 12.80 -0.57
N GLU A 82 17.86 13.31 -0.55
CA GLU A 82 18.94 12.78 -1.39
C GLU A 82 19.21 11.29 -1.13
N ALA A 83 19.14 10.84 0.13
CA ALA A 83 19.29 9.43 0.48
C ALA A 83 18.10 8.59 -0.02
N MET A 84 16.88 9.12 0.00
CA MET A 84 15.70 8.48 -0.58
C MET A 84 15.81 8.36 -2.09
N ASP A 85 16.23 9.42 -2.78
CA ASP A 85 16.41 9.43 -4.23
C ASP A 85 17.42 8.36 -4.68
N LYS A 86 18.58 8.28 -4.00
CA LYS A 86 19.57 7.22 -4.26
C LYS A 86 19.00 5.82 -4.06
N ARG A 87 18.22 5.60 -3.00
CA ARG A 87 17.56 4.30 -2.76
C ARG A 87 16.55 3.97 -3.85
N PHE A 88 15.81 4.96 -4.30
CA PHE A 88 14.81 4.79 -5.36
C PHE A 88 15.47 4.47 -6.70
N GLU A 89 16.58 5.13 -7.03
CA GLU A 89 17.38 4.84 -8.22
C GLU A 89 17.91 3.41 -8.21
N ILE A 90 18.55 2.98 -7.11
CA ILE A 90 19.05 1.60 -6.94
C ILE A 90 17.90 0.58 -7.07
N MET A 91 16.75 0.84 -6.43
CA MET A 91 15.60 -0.05 -6.51
C MET A 91 15.06 -0.15 -7.94
N THR A 92 15.04 0.95 -8.68
CA THR A 92 14.58 0.99 -10.07
C THR A 92 15.52 0.21 -10.98
N GLU A 93 16.83 0.40 -10.83
CA GLU A 93 17.85 -0.32 -11.60
C GLU A 93 17.78 -1.83 -11.35
N GLU A 94 17.70 -2.25 -10.08
CA GLU A 94 17.57 -3.67 -9.71
C GLU A 94 16.27 -4.27 -10.24
N ASN A 95 15.15 -3.54 -10.17
CA ASN A 95 13.88 -4.00 -10.74
C ASN A 95 13.98 -4.17 -12.25
N ASN A 96 14.55 -3.21 -12.97
CA ASN A 96 14.75 -3.31 -14.42
C ASN A 96 15.60 -4.54 -14.77
N ARG A 97 16.70 -4.76 -14.05
CA ARG A 97 17.55 -5.94 -14.23
C ARG A 97 16.80 -7.25 -13.99
N ARG A 98 15.94 -7.31 -12.97
CA ARG A 98 15.10 -8.49 -12.69
C ARG A 98 14.10 -8.75 -13.80
N PHE A 99 13.46 -7.70 -14.33
CA PHE A 99 12.55 -7.81 -15.46
C PHE A 99 13.26 -8.33 -16.71
N GLU A 100 14.45 -7.81 -17.04
CA GLU A 100 15.23 -8.32 -18.17
C GLU A 100 15.59 -9.82 -18.04
N ILE A 101 15.91 -10.28 -16.82
CA ILE A 101 16.18 -11.70 -16.55
C ILE A 101 14.90 -12.53 -16.74
N MET A 102 13.76 -12.04 -16.24
CA MET A 102 12.46 -12.71 -16.43
C MET A 102 12.10 -12.83 -17.91
N ASP A 103 12.28 -11.76 -18.69
CA ASP A 103 12.03 -11.77 -20.13
C ASP A 103 12.90 -12.79 -20.85
N LYS A 104 14.20 -12.85 -20.54
CA LYS A 104 15.10 -13.85 -21.11
C LYS A 104 14.67 -15.28 -20.78
N ARG A 105 14.24 -15.54 -19.53
CA ARG A 105 13.75 -16.86 -19.09
C ARG A 105 12.43 -17.22 -19.76
N PHE A 106 11.55 -16.25 -19.94
CA PHE A 106 10.28 -16.47 -20.65
C PHE A 106 10.54 -16.81 -22.12
N GLU A 107 11.47 -16.09 -22.76
CA GLU A 107 11.85 -16.35 -24.15
C GLU A 107 12.55 -17.71 -24.33
N SER A 108 13.35 -18.16 -23.36
CA SER A 108 13.92 -19.51 -23.40
C SER A 108 12.85 -20.58 -23.23
N MET A 109 11.92 -20.40 -22.28
CA MET A 109 10.81 -21.33 -22.05
C MET A 109 9.88 -21.42 -23.25
N ARG A 110 9.59 -20.29 -23.93
CA ARG A 110 8.79 -20.27 -25.16
C ARG A 110 9.46 -21.12 -26.25
N ARG A 111 10.75 -20.91 -26.49
CA ARG A 111 11.53 -21.67 -27.48
C ARG A 111 11.60 -23.16 -27.17
N GLU A 112 11.75 -23.52 -25.89
CA GLU A 112 11.70 -24.93 -25.47
C GLU A 112 10.33 -25.54 -25.72
N ASN A 113 9.26 -24.86 -25.31
CA ASN A 113 7.89 -25.32 -25.54
C ASN A 113 7.58 -25.49 -27.04
N GLU A 114 7.99 -24.55 -27.89
CA GLU A 114 7.84 -24.67 -29.35
C GLU A 114 8.52 -25.94 -29.89
N LYS A 115 9.74 -26.23 -29.45
CA LYS A 115 10.45 -27.48 -29.82
C LYS A 115 9.72 -28.72 -29.33
N TYR A 116 9.24 -28.72 -28.08
CA TYR A 116 8.47 -29.84 -27.55
C TYR A 116 7.18 -30.07 -28.34
N PHE A 117 6.46 -29.01 -28.68
CA PHE A 117 5.27 -29.09 -29.54
C PHE A 117 5.60 -29.67 -30.92
N GLU A 118 6.70 -29.24 -31.54
CA GLU A 118 7.14 -29.79 -32.83
C GLU A 118 7.43 -31.30 -32.74
N ILE A 119 8.13 -31.74 -31.69
CA ILE A 119 8.42 -33.16 -31.44
C ILE A 119 7.14 -33.97 -31.24
N VAL A 120 6.20 -33.46 -30.43
CA VAL A 120 4.90 -34.11 -30.19
C VAL A 120 4.12 -34.23 -31.50
N ASN A 121 4.06 -33.17 -32.30
CA ASN A 121 3.40 -33.20 -33.60
C ASN A 121 4.03 -34.23 -34.55
N LYS A 122 5.36 -34.34 -34.59
CA LYS A 122 6.06 -35.38 -35.38
C LYS A 122 5.71 -36.80 -34.90
N ARG A 123 5.69 -37.05 -33.59
CA ARG A 123 5.31 -38.34 -33.02
C ARG A 123 3.86 -38.69 -33.32
N PHE A 124 2.95 -37.72 -33.19
CA PHE A 124 1.55 -37.91 -33.51
C PHE A 124 1.35 -38.27 -34.99
N ASN A 125 2.05 -37.59 -35.89
CA ASN A 125 2.03 -37.91 -37.32
C ASN A 125 2.58 -39.32 -37.61
N ASP A 126 3.64 -39.77 -36.92
CA ASP A 126 4.14 -41.15 -37.05
C ASP A 126 3.12 -42.18 -36.53
N MET A 127 2.49 -41.91 -35.39
CA MET A 127 1.42 -42.75 -34.84
C MET A 127 0.25 -42.88 -35.81
N ASN A 128 -0.20 -41.78 -36.43
CA ASN A 128 -1.28 -41.83 -37.43
C ASN A 128 -0.91 -42.73 -38.60
N LYS A 129 0.33 -42.64 -39.13
CA LYS A 129 0.79 -43.53 -40.21
C LYS A 129 0.79 -45.00 -39.80
N ARG A 130 1.23 -45.31 -38.57
CA ARG A 130 1.20 -46.69 -38.04
C ARG A 130 -0.24 -47.19 -37.87
N PHE A 131 -1.14 -46.32 -37.43
CA PHE A 131 -2.55 -46.65 -37.30
C PHE A 131 -3.19 -46.95 -38.66
N ASP A 132 -2.88 -46.16 -39.68
CA ASP A 132 -3.31 -46.42 -41.07
C ASP A 132 -2.80 -47.77 -41.59
N ASP A 133 -1.53 -48.12 -41.30
CA ASP A 133 -0.96 -49.43 -41.65
C ASP A 133 -1.67 -50.59 -40.93
N VAL A 134 -1.94 -50.45 -39.63
CA VAL A 134 -2.71 -51.44 -38.86
C VAL A 134 -4.11 -51.61 -39.41
N ASN A 135 -4.79 -50.52 -39.78
CA ASN A 135 -6.12 -50.58 -40.38
C ASN A 135 -6.11 -51.38 -41.69
N LYS A 136 -5.13 -51.14 -42.58
CA LYS A 136 -4.99 -51.93 -43.82
C LYS A 136 -4.78 -53.41 -43.56
N ARG A 137 -3.90 -53.77 -42.62
CA ARG A 137 -3.66 -55.18 -42.24
C ARG A 137 -4.91 -55.82 -41.65
N PHE A 138 -5.71 -55.07 -40.90
CA PHE A 138 -6.97 -55.55 -40.36
C PHE A 138 -8.01 -55.79 -41.48
N GLU A 139 -8.10 -54.90 -42.46
CA GLU A 139 -8.93 -55.09 -43.66
C GLU A 139 -8.52 -56.35 -44.44
N GLU A 140 -7.22 -56.53 -44.70
CA GLU A 140 -6.68 -57.72 -45.36
C GLU A 140 -7.00 -59.01 -44.57
N MET A 141 -6.83 -58.97 -43.25
CA MET A 141 -7.15 -60.09 -42.37
C MET A 141 -8.65 -60.42 -42.41
N ASN A 142 -9.52 -59.40 -42.41
CA ASN A 142 -10.96 -59.57 -42.48
C ASN A 142 -11.41 -60.22 -43.80
N GLU A 143 -10.83 -59.81 -44.94
CA GLU A 143 -11.08 -60.46 -46.23
C GLU A 143 -10.59 -61.92 -46.24
N ASN A 144 -9.41 -62.20 -45.69
CA ASN A 144 -8.92 -63.57 -45.56
C ASN A 144 -9.83 -64.44 -44.69
N PHE A 145 -10.34 -63.91 -43.57
CA PHE A 145 -11.32 -64.60 -42.71
C PHE A 145 -12.63 -64.88 -43.45
N LYS A 146 -13.12 -63.93 -44.25
CA LYS A 146 -14.31 -64.13 -45.08
C LYS A 146 -14.13 -65.25 -46.10
N ILE A 147 -12.97 -65.31 -46.77
CA ILE A 147 -12.63 -66.40 -47.69
C ILE A 147 -12.57 -67.74 -46.94
N LEU A 148 -11.94 -67.77 -45.76
CA LEU A 148 -11.85 -68.99 -44.95
C LEU A 148 -13.24 -69.47 -44.50
N GLY A 149 -14.11 -68.54 -44.05
CA GLY A 149 -15.50 -68.81 -43.70
C GLY A 149 -16.26 -69.45 -44.87
N GLN A 150 -16.15 -68.86 -46.06
CA GLN A 150 -16.78 -69.42 -47.28
C GLN A 150 -16.28 -70.84 -47.62
N ARG A 151 -15.00 -71.13 -47.41
CA ARG A 151 -14.44 -72.48 -47.63
C ARG A 151 -14.96 -73.47 -46.60
N ILE A 152 -15.02 -73.07 -45.33
CA ILE A 152 -15.57 -73.88 -44.25
C ILE A 152 -17.05 -74.17 -44.50
N ASP A 153 -17.86 -73.16 -44.83
CA ASP A 153 -19.27 -73.33 -45.14
C ASP A 153 -19.48 -74.33 -46.29
N ARG A 154 -18.69 -74.19 -47.37
CA ARG A 154 -18.72 -75.14 -48.48
C ARG A 154 -18.35 -76.55 -48.00
N PHE A 155 -17.25 -76.70 -47.26
CA PHE A 155 -16.81 -77.99 -46.72
C PHE A 155 -17.87 -78.65 -45.82
N VAL A 156 -18.52 -77.87 -44.95
CA VAL A 156 -19.63 -78.31 -44.09
C VAL A 156 -20.78 -78.82 -44.95
N VAL A 157 -21.24 -78.06 -45.94
CA VAL A 157 -22.35 -78.48 -46.83
C VAL A 157 -22.05 -79.81 -47.53
N TRP A 158 -20.85 -80.00 -48.08
CA TRP A 158 -20.50 -81.25 -48.79
C TRP A 158 -20.32 -82.45 -47.85
N SER A 159 -19.68 -82.26 -46.70
CA SER A 159 -19.42 -83.35 -45.74
C SER A 159 -20.72 -83.86 -45.10
N PHE A 160 -21.62 -82.97 -44.67
CA PHE A 160 -22.92 -83.35 -44.14
C PHE A 160 -23.87 -83.89 -45.22
N GLY A 161 -23.83 -83.36 -46.44
CA GLY A 161 -24.58 -83.92 -47.56
C GLY A 161 -24.17 -85.37 -47.89
N GLY A 162 -22.86 -85.66 -47.83
CA GLY A 162 -22.32 -87.00 -48.03
C GLY A 162 -22.73 -88.00 -46.94
N THR A 163 -22.69 -87.61 -45.66
CA THR A 163 -23.09 -88.49 -44.56
C THR A 163 -24.60 -88.78 -44.55
N ILE A 164 -25.45 -87.77 -44.81
CA ILE A 164 -26.89 -87.97 -44.94
C ILE A 164 -27.20 -88.86 -46.16
N GLY A 165 -26.53 -88.65 -47.29
CA GLY A 165 -26.68 -89.50 -48.48
C GLY A 165 -26.28 -90.95 -48.24
N MET A 166 -25.11 -91.17 -47.61
CA MET A 166 -24.63 -92.51 -47.27
C MET A 166 -25.54 -93.21 -46.26
N GLY A 167 -25.97 -92.51 -45.21
CA GLY A 167 -26.92 -93.05 -44.23
C GLY A 167 -28.25 -93.45 -44.86
N SER A 168 -28.76 -92.65 -45.80
CA SER A 168 -30.00 -92.95 -46.55
C SER A 168 -29.86 -94.22 -47.39
N LEU A 169 -28.69 -94.43 -48.03
CA LEU A 169 -28.40 -95.63 -48.82
C LEU A 169 -28.31 -96.89 -47.94
N VAL A 170 -27.66 -96.80 -46.78
CA VAL A 170 -27.58 -97.93 -45.83
C VAL A 170 -28.97 -98.32 -45.33
N ILE A 171 -29.80 -97.34 -44.97
CA ILE A 171 -31.19 -97.59 -44.53
C ILE A 171 -32.01 -98.23 -45.66
N ALA A 172 -31.87 -97.75 -46.90
CA ALA A 172 -32.56 -98.33 -48.05
C ALA A 172 -32.12 -99.78 -48.33
N ALA A 173 -30.82 -100.07 -48.20
CA ALA A 173 -30.28 -101.42 -48.38
C ALA A 173 -30.76 -102.39 -47.30
N ILE A 174 -30.82 -101.98 -46.03
CA ILE A 174 -31.36 -102.79 -44.93
C ILE A 174 -32.85 -103.09 -45.15
N LYS A 175 -33.62 -102.15 -45.70
CA LYS A 175 -35.06 -102.33 -45.96
C LYS A 175 -35.36 -103.23 -47.18
N LEU A 176 -34.36 -103.48 -48.03
CA LEU A 176 -34.45 -104.34 -49.23
C LEU A 176 -34.00 -105.79 -48.96
N LEU A 177 -33.42 -106.07 -47.79
CA LEU A 177 -33.15 -107.41 -47.26
C LEU A 177 -34.30 -107.87 -46.36
#